data_AF-A0A935EMM1-F1
#
_entry.id   AF-A0A935EMM1-F1
#
_cell.length_a   1.000
_cell.length_b   1.000
_cell.length_c   1.000
_cell.angle_alpha   90.00
_cell.angle_beta   90.00
_cell.angle_gamma   90.00
#
_symmetry.space_group_name_H-M   'P 1'
#
loop_
_entity.id
_entity.type
_entity.pdbx_description
1 polymer ?
#
loop_
_entity_poly.entity_id
_entity_poly.type
_entity_poly.pdbx_seq_one_letter_code
_entity_poly.pdbx_strand_id
1 'polypeptide(L)'
;MKQAEMLAHQLAYFDSLTNLPNRRMLMDRLQHALTQVKRFHRALAVMFLDLDHFKRINDSLGHDAGDLLLVEVAKRLSNCVRQGDTVARTGGDEFIIVLPEIAHPTDATTVAEKILAALQDPIQLGGQRAEMSTSIGIALHPVNGTDDALDLMKKG
;
A
#
# COMPACT_ATOMS: atom_id res chain seq x y z
N MET A 1 8.75 24.00 19.64
CA MET A 1 9.45 22.69 19.63
C MET A 1 8.54 21.55 19.20
N LYS A 2 7.43 21.25 19.91
CA LYS A 2 6.51 20.14 19.53
C LYS A 2 6.01 20.15 18.08
N GLN A 3 5.68 21.31 17.51
CA GLN A 3 5.21 21.41 16.12
C GLN A 3 6.30 21.09 15.08
N ALA A 4 7.53 21.52 15.32
CA ALA A 4 8.66 21.22 14.44
C ALA A 4 9.03 19.72 14.49
N GLU A 5 8.93 19.09 15.66
CA GLU A 5 9.14 17.65 15.84
C GLU A 5 8.06 16.82 15.15
N MET A 6 6.78 17.21 15.27
CA MET A 6 5.68 16.54 14.56
C MET A 6 5.83 16.65 13.05
N LEU A 7 6.17 17.84 12.54
CA LEU A 7 6.40 18.04 11.11
C LEU A 7 7.61 17.22 10.62
N ALA A 8 8.71 17.21 11.37
CA ALA A 8 9.87 16.40 11.04
C ALA A 8 9.54 14.90 11.03
N HIS A 9 8.75 14.42 11.99
CA HIS A 9 8.27 13.05 12.01
C HIS A 9 7.37 12.73 10.82
N GLN A 10 6.42 13.60 10.50
CA GLN A 10 5.51 13.42 9.38
C GLN A 10 6.29 13.32 8.05
N LEU A 11 7.22 14.23 7.80
CA LEU A 11 8.07 14.21 6.60
C LEU A 11 9.01 13.00 6.55
N ALA A 12 9.43 12.46 7.70
CA ALA A 12 10.32 11.31 7.76
C ALA A 12 9.61 9.98 7.49
N TYR A 13 8.32 9.86 7.82
CA TYR A 13 7.59 8.58 7.87
C TYR A 13 6.35 8.52 6.98
N PHE A 14 5.89 9.64 6.41
CA PHE A 14 4.69 9.69 5.59
C PHE A 14 4.97 10.30 4.22
N ASP A 15 4.24 9.82 3.22
CA ASP A 15 4.21 10.38 1.87
C ASP A 15 3.49 11.73 1.90
N SER A 16 4.09 12.78 1.33
CA SER A 16 3.56 14.14 1.43
C SER A 16 2.29 14.37 0.63
N LEU A 17 2.03 13.56 -0.40
CA LEU A 17 0.83 13.68 -1.23
C LEU A 17 -0.36 12.92 -0.63
N THR A 18 -0.16 11.63 -0.33
CA THR A 18 -1.25 10.74 0.10
C THR A 18 -1.42 10.67 1.61
N ASN A 19 -0.44 11.17 2.38
CA ASN A 19 -0.36 11.05 3.84
C ASN A 19 -0.36 9.59 4.35
N LEU A 20 -0.12 8.63 3.45
CA LEU A 20 0.13 7.24 3.82
C LEU A 20 1.54 7.09 4.38
N PRO A 21 1.80 6.04 5.19
CA PRO A 21 3.14 5.55 5.44
C PRO A 21 4.02 5.54 4.18
N ASN A 22 5.22 6.10 4.29
CA ASN A 22 6.22 6.00 3.24
C ASN A 22 7.00 4.68 3.38
N ARG A 23 7.96 4.44 2.47
CA ARG A 23 8.82 3.24 2.50
C ARG A 23 9.51 3.01 3.86
N ARG A 24 9.95 4.08 4.54
CA ARG A 24 10.63 3.95 5.84
C ARG A 24 9.66 3.46 6.93
N MET A 25 8.47 4.02 7.00
CA MET A 25 7.44 3.60 7.96
C MET A 25 6.92 2.19 7.65
N LEU A 26 6.77 1.86 6.37
CA LEU A 26 6.42 0.52 5.92
C LEU A 26 7.43 -0.53 6.43
N MET A 27 8.73 -0.27 6.27
CA MET A 27 9.77 -1.19 6.74
C MET A 27 9.70 -1.39 8.26
N ASP A 28 9.51 -0.31 9.02
CA ASP A 28 9.34 -0.38 10.48
C ASP A 28 8.13 -1.22 10.88
N ARG A 29 6.97 -1.00 10.23
CA ARG A 29 5.75 -1.77 10.46
C ARG A 29 5.91 -3.25 10.10
N LEU A 30 6.56 -3.55 8.97
CA LEU A 30 6.80 -4.91 8.53
C LEU A 30 7.76 -5.65 9.48
N GLN A 31 8.82 -4.99 9.95
CA GLN A 31 9.75 -5.58 10.92
C GLN A 31 9.05 -5.91 12.25
N HIS A 32 8.20 -5.01 12.72
CA HIS A 32 7.37 -5.24 13.89
C HIS A 32 6.39 -6.40 13.68
N ALA A 33 5.71 -6.46 12.53
CA ALA A 33 4.78 -7.54 12.20
C ALA A 33 5.49 -8.91 12.15
N LEU A 34 6.66 -9.00 11.50
CA LEU A 34 7.46 -10.22 11.44
C LEU A 34 7.86 -10.74 12.82
N THR A 35 8.24 -9.83 13.71
CA THR A 35 8.58 -10.16 15.10
C THR A 35 7.37 -10.76 15.84
N GLN A 36 6.18 -10.20 15.62
CA GLN A 36 4.95 -10.69 16.25
C GLN A 36 4.52 -12.05 15.69
N VAL A 37 4.48 -12.23 14.37
CA VAL A 37 4.05 -13.51 13.78
C VAL A 37 5.00 -14.65 14.15
N LYS A 38 6.30 -14.38 14.27
CA LYS A 38 7.29 -15.35 14.78
C LYS A 38 7.02 -15.73 16.22
N ARG A 39 6.70 -14.77 17.09
CA ARG A 39 6.40 -14.99 18.51
C ARG A 39 5.11 -15.77 18.73
N PHE A 40 4.08 -15.49 17.91
CA PHE A 40 2.74 -16.05 18.10
C PHE A 40 2.39 -17.18 17.12
N HIS A 41 3.35 -17.62 16.30
CA HIS A 41 3.16 -18.62 15.24
C HIS A 41 1.98 -18.29 14.31
N ARG A 42 1.87 -17.01 13.92
CA ARG A 42 0.86 -16.50 12.99
C ARG A 42 1.45 -16.38 11.58
N ALA A 43 0.60 -16.02 10.63
CA ALA A 43 0.99 -15.68 9.28
C ALA A 43 0.68 -14.21 8.97
N LEU A 44 1.44 -13.63 8.04
CA LEU A 44 1.17 -12.31 7.46
C LEU A 44 1.22 -12.38 5.93
N ALA A 45 0.67 -11.36 5.29
CA ALA A 45 0.81 -11.14 3.85
C ALA A 45 1.37 -9.75 3.56
N VAL A 46 2.13 -9.65 2.48
CA VAL A 46 2.56 -8.40 1.86
C VAL A 46 2.01 -8.38 0.45
N MET A 47 1.32 -7.31 0.08
CA MET A 47 0.75 -7.11 -1.24
C MET A 47 1.46 -5.95 -1.92
N PHE A 48 1.86 -6.15 -3.17
CA PHE A 48 2.52 -5.17 -4.02
C PHE A 48 1.54 -4.75 -5.10
N LEU A 49 1.31 -3.45 -5.24
CA LEU A 49 0.34 -2.88 -6.15
C LEU A 49 1.02 -1.84 -7.03
N ASP A 50 0.88 -2.01 -8.34
CA ASP A 50 1.29 -1.05 -9.36
C ASP A 50 0.04 -0.57 -10.11
N LEU A 51 -0.09 0.75 -10.32
CA LEU A 51 -1.25 1.31 -11.01
C LEU A 51 -1.05 1.23 -12.53
N ASP A 52 -1.84 0.41 -13.20
CA ASP A 52 -1.68 0.18 -14.63
C ASP A 52 -1.89 1.49 -15.41
N HIS A 53 -1.00 1.77 -16.35
CA HIS A 53 -1.07 2.93 -17.25
C HIS A 53 -1.07 4.31 -16.55
N PHE A 54 -0.61 4.42 -15.29
CA PHE A 54 -0.56 5.70 -14.58
C PHE A 54 0.19 6.80 -15.35
N LYS A 55 1.33 6.46 -15.98
CA LYS A 55 2.08 7.40 -16.81
C LYS A 55 1.23 7.99 -17.95
N ARG A 56 0.35 7.20 -18.57
CA ARG A 56 -0.54 7.68 -19.64
C ARG A 56 -1.54 8.71 -19.14
N ILE A 57 -2.01 8.57 -17.90
CA ILE A 57 -2.88 9.57 -17.26
C ILE A 57 -2.12 10.88 -17.08
N ASN A 58 -0.88 10.84 -16.54
CA ASN A 58 -0.04 12.03 -16.43
C ASN A 58 0.22 12.70 -17.78
N ASP A 59 0.56 11.90 -18.80
CA ASP A 59 0.87 12.42 -20.13
C ASP A 59 -0.36 13.03 -20.83
N SER A 60 -1.57 12.52 -20.53
CA SER A 60 -2.82 12.96 -21.18
C SER A 60 -3.55 14.08 -20.44
N LEU A 61 -3.54 14.05 -19.10
CA LEU A 61 -4.34 14.92 -18.23
C LEU A 61 -3.49 15.84 -17.34
N GLY A 62 -2.17 15.69 -17.38
CA GLY A 62 -1.22 16.45 -16.56
C GLY A 62 -0.97 15.81 -15.19
N HIS A 63 0.14 16.24 -14.56
CA HIS A 63 0.58 15.74 -13.26
C HIS A 63 -0.43 16.00 -12.14
N ASP A 64 -1.14 17.13 -12.16
CA ASP A 64 -2.17 17.44 -11.17
C ASP A 64 -3.29 16.38 -11.16
N ALA A 65 -3.66 15.85 -12.33
CA ALA A 65 -4.64 14.77 -12.43
C ALA A 65 -4.07 13.44 -11.91
N GLY A 66 -2.79 13.17 -12.14
CA GLY A 66 -2.12 12.01 -11.55
C GLY A 66 -2.05 12.09 -10.03
N ASP A 67 -1.77 13.28 -9.48
CA ASP A 67 -1.75 13.50 -8.03
C ASP A 67 -3.13 13.27 -7.41
N LEU A 68 -4.19 13.78 -8.04
CA LEU A 68 -5.58 13.51 -7.62
C LEU A 68 -5.92 12.02 -7.68
N LEU A 69 -5.47 11.31 -8.71
CA LEU A 69 -5.65 9.86 -8.83
C LEU A 69 -4.98 9.14 -7.66
N LEU A 70 -3.72 9.44 -7.37
CA LEU A 70 -2.96 8.82 -6.28
C LEU A 70 -3.61 9.05 -4.92
N VAL A 71 -4.12 10.24 -4.66
CA VAL A 71 -4.86 10.57 -3.44
C VAL A 71 -6.14 9.75 -3.31
N GLU A 72 -6.92 9.63 -4.39
CA GLU A 72 -8.16 8.85 -4.36
C GLU A 72 -7.89 7.34 -4.25
N VAL A 73 -6.86 6.82 -4.93
CA VAL A 73 -6.41 5.44 -4.78
C VAL A 73 -6.00 5.17 -3.34
N ALA A 74 -5.17 6.03 -2.73
CA ALA A 74 -4.76 5.88 -1.33
C ALA A 74 -5.95 5.78 -0.37
N LYS A 75 -6.98 6.61 -0.59
CA LYS A 75 -8.21 6.59 0.19
C LYS A 75 -9.00 5.28 -0.01
N ARG A 76 -9.16 4.82 -1.25
CA ARG A 76 -9.87 3.57 -1.56
C ARG A 76 -9.16 2.36 -0.98
N LEU A 77 -7.83 2.28 -1.11
CA LEU A 77 -7.03 1.22 -0.50
C LEU A 77 -7.18 1.21 1.03
N SER A 78 -7.13 2.39 1.66
CA SER A 78 -7.30 2.51 3.12
C SER A 78 -8.68 2.04 3.61
N ASN A 79 -9.73 2.22 2.80
CA ASN A 79 -11.08 1.72 3.09
C ASN A 79 -11.23 0.21 2.81
N CYS A 80 -10.31 -0.38 2.05
CA CYS A 80 -10.32 -1.81 1.76
C CYS A 80 -9.78 -2.65 2.92
N VAL A 81 -8.89 -2.08 3.72
CA VAL A 81 -8.19 -2.79 4.80
C VAL A 81 -8.75 -2.44 6.18
N ARG A 82 -8.39 -3.20 7.21
CA ARG A 82 -8.74 -2.88 8.61
C ARG A 82 -7.67 -1.99 9.24
N GLN A 83 -7.98 -1.36 10.38
CA GLN A 83 -7.08 -0.42 11.07
C GLN A 83 -5.71 -1.02 11.45
N GLY A 84 -5.63 -2.33 11.70
CA GLY A 84 -4.37 -3.00 12.03
C GLY A 84 -3.46 -3.26 10.83
N ASP A 85 -3.99 -3.16 9.61
CA ASP A 85 -3.21 -3.32 8.38
C ASP A 85 -2.51 -2.01 8.03
N THR A 86 -1.45 -2.10 7.22
CA THR A 86 -0.70 -0.91 6.78
C THR A 86 -0.85 -0.76 5.29
N VAL A 87 -1.34 0.38 4.82
CA VAL A 87 -1.24 0.81 3.41
C VAL A 87 -0.10 1.82 3.33
N ALA A 88 0.83 1.63 2.40
CA ALA A 88 1.96 2.51 2.19
C ALA A 88 2.09 2.89 0.72
N ARG A 89 2.61 4.08 0.46
CA ARG A 89 3.07 4.48 -0.87
C ARG A 89 4.60 4.55 -0.85
N THR A 90 5.26 3.77 -1.68
CA THR A 90 6.73 3.69 -1.70
C THR A 90 7.38 4.66 -2.66
N GLY A 91 6.65 5.10 -3.68
CA GLY A 91 7.08 6.09 -4.66
C GLY A 91 6.26 5.95 -5.94
N GLY A 92 6.20 6.99 -6.77
CA GLY A 92 5.47 6.93 -8.04
C GLY A 92 4.02 6.48 -7.88
N ASP A 93 3.67 5.41 -8.58
CA ASP A 93 2.41 4.67 -8.58
C ASP A 93 2.43 3.39 -7.72
N GLU A 94 3.51 3.14 -6.99
CA GLU A 94 3.66 1.91 -6.21
C GLU A 94 3.04 2.04 -4.81
N PHE A 95 2.14 1.10 -4.51
CA PHE A 95 1.55 0.92 -3.18
C PHE A 95 1.90 -0.46 -2.62
N ILE A 96 2.10 -0.52 -1.31
CA ILE A 96 2.34 -1.78 -0.60
C ILE A 96 1.40 -1.88 0.58
N ILE A 97 0.80 -3.05 0.74
CA ILE A 97 -0.09 -3.35 1.87
C ILE A 97 0.50 -4.47 2.71
N VAL A 98 0.58 -4.26 4.02
CA VAL A 98 0.97 -5.30 4.99
C VAL A 98 -0.27 -5.71 5.77
N LEU A 99 -0.60 -7.00 5.70
CA LEU A 99 -1.64 -7.65 6.48
C LEU A 99 -0.94 -8.45 7.59
N PRO A 100 -0.70 -7.87 8.78
CA PRO A 100 0.18 -8.45 9.79
C PRO A 100 -0.34 -9.74 10.43
N GLU A 101 -1.63 -10.05 10.25
CA GLU A 101 -2.26 -11.23 10.82
C GLU A 101 -3.33 -11.78 9.86
N ILE A 102 -2.98 -12.82 9.12
CA ILE A 102 -3.92 -13.62 8.33
C ILE A 102 -4.09 -14.99 8.98
N ALA A 103 -5.29 -15.54 8.94
CA ALA A 103 -5.58 -16.90 9.39
C ALA A 103 -5.32 -17.91 8.26
N HIS A 104 -5.67 -17.53 7.03
CA HIS A 104 -5.49 -18.35 5.83
C HIS A 104 -4.93 -17.52 4.66
N PRO A 105 -4.18 -18.14 3.73
CA PRO A 105 -3.75 -17.49 2.48
C PRO A 105 -4.89 -16.81 1.71
N THR A 106 -6.08 -17.39 1.77
CA THR A 106 -7.30 -16.86 1.14
C THR A 106 -7.72 -15.50 1.68
N ASP A 107 -7.34 -15.15 2.92
CA ASP A 107 -7.67 -13.85 3.50
C ASP A 107 -7.00 -12.72 2.71
N ALA A 108 -5.74 -12.93 2.29
CA ALA A 108 -5.01 -11.99 1.44
C ALA A 108 -5.66 -11.87 0.05
N THR A 109 -6.11 -13.00 -0.52
CA THR A 109 -6.87 -13.02 -1.78
C THR A 109 -8.18 -12.23 -1.67
N THR A 110 -8.95 -12.41 -0.59
CA THR A 110 -10.19 -11.67 -0.37
C THR A 110 -9.96 -10.16 -0.26
N VAL A 111 -8.87 -9.74 0.40
CA VAL A 111 -8.49 -8.32 0.45
C VAL A 111 -8.10 -7.82 -0.95
N ALA A 112 -7.35 -8.61 -1.73
CA ALA A 112 -6.99 -8.26 -3.10
C ALA A 112 -8.22 -8.08 -4.00
N GLU A 113 -9.18 -9.01 -3.95
CA GLU A 113 -10.43 -8.91 -4.70
C GLU A 113 -11.23 -7.66 -4.30
N LYS A 114 -11.29 -7.34 -3.01
CA LYS A 114 -11.94 -6.13 -2.51
C LYS A 114 -11.26 -4.86 -3.06
N ILE A 115 -9.93 -4.84 -3.09
CA ILE A 115 -9.17 -3.72 -3.66
C ILE A 115 -9.44 -3.58 -5.15
N LEU A 116 -9.36 -4.67 -5.91
CA LEU A 116 -9.64 -4.67 -7.34
C LEU A 116 -11.04 -4.12 -7.63
N ALA A 117 -12.05 -4.61 -6.90
CA ALA A 117 -13.42 -4.11 -7.03
C ALA A 117 -13.54 -2.62 -6.69
N ALA A 118 -12.88 -2.14 -5.63
CA ALA A 118 -12.92 -0.73 -5.24
C ALA A 118 -12.22 0.20 -6.25
N LEU A 119 -11.23 -0.30 -6.98
CA LEU A 119 -10.49 0.45 -7.99
C LEU A 119 -11.14 0.44 -9.38
N GLN A 120 -12.08 -0.49 -9.64
CA GLN A 120 -12.88 -0.52 -10.87
C GLN A 120 -13.80 0.71 -11.02
N ASP A 121 -14.25 1.31 -9.92
CA ASP A 121 -15.11 2.49 -9.98
C ASP A 121 -14.36 3.68 -10.62
N PRO A 122 -14.88 4.34 -11.67
CA PRO A 122 -14.18 5.45 -12.30
C PRO A 122 -13.82 6.58 -11.31
N ILE A 123 -12.63 7.15 -11.45
CA ILE A 123 -12.16 8.27 -10.63
C ILE A 123 -12.40 9.57 -11.40
N GLN A 124 -12.98 10.55 -10.72
CA GLN A 124 -13.23 11.87 -11.29
C GLN A 124 -11.98 12.74 -11.15
N LEU A 125 -11.33 13.07 -12.27
CA LEU A 125 -10.11 13.87 -12.35
C LEU A 125 -10.38 15.15 -13.14
N GLY A 126 -10.43 16.30 -12.48
CA GLY A 126 -10.53 17.60 -13.17
C GLY A 126 -11.72 17.73 -14.14
N GLY A 127 -12.85 17.09 -13.86
CA GLY A 127 -14.03 17.09 -14.75
C GLY A 127 -14.08 15.96 -15.78
N GLN A 128 -13.05 15.10 -15.85
CA GLN A 128 -13.04 13.88 -16.66
C GLN A 128 -13.12 12.62 -15.79
N ARG A 129 -13.52 11.49 -16.39
CA ARG A 129 -13.50 10.18 -15.73
C ARG A 129 -12.31 9.39 -16.22
N ALA A 130 -11.51 8.90 -15.29
CA ALA A 130 -10.44 7.95 -15.56
C ALA A 130 -10.85 6.57 -15.03
N GLU A 131 -10.80 5.58 -15.91
CA GLU A 131 -10.82 4.18 -15.53
C GLU A 131 -9.39 3.76 -15.22
N MET A 132 -9.23 2.96 -14.17
CA MET A 132 -7.91 2.54 -13.73
C MET A 132 -7.99 1.08 -13.25
N SER A 133 -6.91 0.35 -13.46
CA SER A 133 -6.73 -1.01 -12.96
C SER A 133 -5.40 -1.10 -12.24
N THR A 134 -5.21 -2.15 -11.46
CA THR A 134 -3.96 -2.40 -10.76
C THR A 134 -3.58 -3.86 -10.85
N SER A 135 -2.28 -4.09 -10.96
CA SER A 135 -1.69 -5.42 -10.85
C SER A 135 -1.30 -5.66 -9.38
N ILE A 136 -1.72 -6.80 -8.80
CA ILE A 136 -1.47 -7.14 -7.39
C ILE A 136 -0.61 -8.40 -7.28
N GLY A 137 0.61 -8.27 -6.76
CA GLY A 137 1.45 -9.38 -6.30
C GLY A 137 1.24 -9.67 -4.82
N ILE A 138 1.22 -10.94 -4.39
CA ILE A 138 1.05 -11.32 -2.99
C ILE A 138 2.21 -12.22 -2.54
N ALA A 139 2.89 -11.82 -1.47
CA ALA A 139 3.87 -12.62 -0.75
C ALA A 139 3.34 -12.99 0.64
N LEU A 140 3.51 -14.24 1.05
CA LEU A 140 3.03 -14.75 2.34
C LEU A 140 4.20 -15.13 3.25
N HIS A 141 4.03 -14.94 4.55
CA HIS A 141 4.93 -15.43 5.59
C HIS A 141 4.15 -16.21 6.64
N PRO A 142 4.62 -17.39 7.10
CA PRO A 142 5.79 -18.09 6.60
C PRO A 142 5.46 -18.90 5.34
N VAL A 143 6.08 -18.56 4.20
CA VAL A 143 6.17 -19.45 3.03
C VAL A 143 7.64 -19.46 2.61
N ASN A 144 8.30 -20.61 2.78
CA ASN A 144 9.72 -20.86 2.51
C ASN A 144 10.75 -20.23 3.48
N GLY A 145 10.36 -19.89 4.72
CA GLY A 145 11.30 -19.69 5.84
C GLY A 145 12.13 -18.40 5.87
N THR A 146 11.78 -17.36 5.09
CA THR A 146 12.47 -16.06 5.14
C THR A 146 11.93 -15.20 6.27
N ASP A 147 12.71 -14.96 7.32
CA ASP A 147 12.35 -14.10 8.47
C ASP A 147 12.76 -12.61 8.28
N ASP A 148 13.29 -12.26 7.11
CA ASP A 148 13.78 -10.90 6.82
C ASP A 148 12.75 -10.09 6.01
N ALA A 149 12.41 -8.91 6.50
CA ALA A 149 11.57 -7.92 5.83
C ALA A 149 12.11 -7.56 4.45
N LEU A 150 13.44 -7.45 4.32
CA LEU A 150 14.07 -7.09 3.06
C LEU A 150 13.89 -8.18 2.00
N ASP A 151 13.91 -9.45 2.40
CA ASP A 151 13.71 -10.57 1.48
C ASP A 151 12.25 -10.72 1.05
N LEU A 152 11.29 -10.41 1.91
CA LEU A 152 9.88 -10.33 1.51
C LEU A 152 9.66 -9.20 0.50
N MET A 153 10.33 -8.06 0.68
CA MET A 153 10.24 -6.92 -0.23
C MET A 153 10.91 -7.15 -1.60
N LYS A 154 11.72 -8.20 -1.78
CA LYS A 154 12.30 -8.60 -3.08
C LYS A 154 11.40 -9.53 -3.89
N LYS A 155 10.32 -10.05 -3.30
CA LYS A 155 9.41 -11.04 -3.91
C LYS A 155 8.19 -10.38 -4.58
N GLY A 156 8.10 -9.05 -4.55
CA GLY A 156 7.11 -8.25 -5.27
C GLY A 156 7.57 -7.91 -6.67
#